data_AF-A0AAD7VCZ0-F1
#
_entry.id   AF-A0AAD7VCZ0-F1
#
_cell.length_a   1.000
_cell.length_b   1.000
_cell.length_c   1.000
_cell.angle_alpha   90.00
_cell.angle_beta   90.00
_cell.angle_gamma   90.00
#
_symmetry.space_group_name_H-M   'P 1'
#
loop_
_entity.id
_entity.type
_entity.pdbx_description
1 polymer ?
#
loop_
_entity_poly.entity_id
_entity_poly.type
_entity_poly.pdbx_seq_one_letter_code
_entity_poly.pdbx_strand_id
1 'polypeptide(L)'
;MAPPKRSHYFALLFALFALVLLIFANLGITNTSSFLPKIFIVEASQTKTNQSIRYGFYRSCIFKGDSDQPDTCNDSNLLYTFDIDQLAEINNINLDSSDVIKQAVQQYSQGALNAQKATVLVLPSAILAFVGMIIAMMMRRMRKNNMLPTLGALSGLLGAVCSGMAIGFAVVLYRSAFEEIGSKVDGLTYHWGPAVYIVGAACGCQVITFIWFIASCFARLRIGKEHDHTYEYYERHSFSSVSMHQHRY
;
A
#
# COMPACT_ATOMS: atom_id res chain seq x y z
N MET A 1 31.96 16.37 -5.68
CA MET A 1 30.59 16.66 -5.18
C MET A 1 30.29 15.70 -4.04
N ALA A 2 30.06 16.19 -2.82
CA ALA A 2 29.84 15.34 -1.64
C ALA A 2 28.62 14.41 -1.82
N PRO A 3 28.67 13.16 -1.30
CA PRO A 3 27.53 12.25 -1.40
C PRO A 3 26.31 12.83 -0.70
N PRO A 4 25.08 12.58 -1.19
CA PRO A 4 23.90 13.15 -0.58
C PRO A 4 23.69 12.50 0.78
N LYS A 5 24.19 13.13 1.84
CA LYS A 5 23.85 12.86 3.24
C LYS A 5 22.33 12.98 3.53
N ARG A 6 21.51 13.29 2.52
CA ARG A 6 20.06 13.55 2.62
C ARG A 6 19.17 12.42 2.10
N SER A 7 19.67 11.49 1.27
CA SER A 7 18.82 10.47 0.62
C SER A 7 18.13 9.52 1.61
N HIS A 8 18.80 9.16 2.70
CA HIS A 8 18.25 8.29 3.74
C HIS A 8 17.19 8.98 4.62
N TYR A 9 17.25 10.31 4.77
CA TYR A 9 16.21 11.06 5.50
C TYR A 9 14.92 11.13 4.69
N PHE A 10 15.01 11.30 3.38
CA PHE A 10 13.83 11.22 2.50
C PHE A 10 13.24 9.81 2.50
N ALA A 11 14.06 8.77 2.36
CA ALA A 11 13.58 7.38 2.47
C ALA A 11 12.89 7.12 3.82
N LEU A 12 13.45 7.61 4.94
CA LEU A 12 12.85 7.49 6.26
C LEU A 12 11.48 8.19 6.34
N LEU A 13 11.41 9.43 5.85
CA LEU A 13 10.19 10.24 5.90
C LEU A 13 9.06 9.57 5.10
N PHE A 14 9.32 9.14 3.87
CA PHE A 14 8.31 8.47 3.05
C PHE A 14 7.95 7.08 3.57
N ALA A 15 8.89 6.32 4.16
CA ALA A 15 8.59 5.05 4.80
C ALA A 15 7.67 5.23 6.03
N LEU A 16 7.92 6.28 6.84
CA LEU A 16 7.08 6.63 7.98
C LEU A 16 5.67 7.06 7.53
N PHE A 17 5.57 7.91 6.52
CA PHE A 17 4.26 8.31 5.96
C PHE A 17 3.49 7.09 5.42
N ALA A 18 4.15 6.21 4.66
CA ALA A 18 3.53 4.98 4.18
C ALA A 18 3.01 4.12 5.34
N LEU A 19 3.81 3.94 6.39
CA LEU A 19 3.43 3.15 7.56
C LEU A 19 2.19 3.74 8.26
N VAL A 20 2.19 5.04 8.52
CA VAL A 20 1.07 5.72 9.18
C VAL A 20 -0.22 5.58 8.35
N LEU A 21 -0.15 5.86 7.05
CA LEU A 21 -1.29 5.74 6.14
C LEU A 21 -1.83 4.30 6.10
N LEU A 22 -0.96 3.30 6.02
CA LEU A 22 -1.37 1.90 6.01
C LEU A 22 -1.97 1.49 7.35
N ILE A 23 -1.47 1.97 8.49
CA ILE A 23 -2.09 1.70 9.80
C ILE A 23 -3.51 2.26 9.85
N PHE A 24 -3.73 3.50 9.40
CA PHE A 24 -5.07 4.08 9.33
C PHE A 24 -6.01 3.29 8.41
N ALA A 25 -5.51 2.83 7.26
CA ALA A 25 -6.28 1.98 6.35
C ALA A 25 -6.64 0.63 6.98
N ASN A 26 -5.72 -0.02 7.69
CA ASN A 26 -5.96 -1.29 8.40
C ASN A 26 -6.95 -1.14 9.57
N LEU A 27 -6.92 -0.01 10.27
CA LEU A 27 -7.71 0.26 11.48
C LEU A 27 -9.09 0.88 11.23
N GLY A 28 -9.46 1.17 9.97
CA GLY A 28 -10.67 1.91 9.59
C GLY A 28 -11.99 1.33 10.09
N ILE A 29 -12.87 0.91 9.17
CA ILE A 29 -14.19 0.32 9.53
C ILE A 29 -14.15 -0.85 10.52
N THR A 30 -12.97 -1.38 10.84
CA THR A 30 -12.74 -2.32 11.94
C THR A 30 -13.16 -1.80 13.31
N ASN A 31 -13.06 -0.50 13.61
CA ASN A 31 -13.31 0.06 14.94
C ASN A 31 -14.56 0.93 15.02
N THR A 32 -15.39 0.70 16.04
CA THR A 32 -16.55 1.52 16.43
C THR A 32 -16.12 2.82 17.12
N SER A 33 -15.33 3.65 16.43
CA SER A 33 -14.94 5.00 16.91
C SER A 33 -15.70 6.09 16.15
N SER A 34 -15.57 7.36 16.53
CA SER A 34 -16.19 8.47 15.79
C SER A 34 -15.48 8.83 14.47
N PHE A 35 -14.23 8.40 14.30
CA PHE A 35 -13.38 8.79 13.17
C PHE A 35 -13.08 7.63 12.21
N LEU A 36 -12.75 6.45 12.73
CA LEU A 36 -12.34 5.29 11.94
C LEU A 36 -13.43 4.69 11.04
N PRO A 37 -14.75 4.74 11.36
CA PRO A 37 -15.81 4.27 10.45
C PRO A 37 -15.91 5.09 9.16
N LYS A 38 -15.31 6.29 9.12
CA LYS A 38 -15.21 7.13 7.92
C LYS A 38 -14.08 6.68 7.00
N ILE A 39 -13.24 5.75 7.42
CA ILE A 39 -12.17 5.15 6.61
C ILE A 39 -12.67 3.81 6.07
N PHE A 40 -13.15 3.85 4.83
CA PHE A 40 -13.71 2.71 4.12
C PHE A 40 -13.23 2.66 2.67
N ILE A 41 -13.36 1.48 2.05
CA ILE A 41 -12.97 1.26 0.65
C ILE A 41 -14.04 1.80 -0.28
N VAL A 42 -15.28 1.40 -0.04
CA VAL A 42 -16.43 1.77 -0.87
C VAL A 42 -17.69 1.78 -0.02
N GLU A 43 -18.56 2.73 -0.28
CA GLU A 43 -19.89 2.79 0.30
C GLU A 43 -20.92 2.55 -0.79
N ALA A 44 -21.87 1.66 -0.52
CA ALA A 44 -23.02 1.39 -1.34
C ALA A 44 -24.27 1.91 -0.64
N SER A 45 -24.99 2.83 -1.26
CA SER A 45 -26.16 3.49 -0.70
C SER A 45 -27.41 3.08 -1.47
N GLN A 46 -28.49 2.77 -0.75
CA GLN A 46 -29.79 2.46 -1.32
C GLN A 46 -30.79 3.58 -1.00
N THR A 47 -31.21 4.27 -2.05
CA THR A 47 -32.16 5.38 -1.99
C THR A 47 -33.55 4.99 -1.49
N LYS A 48 -34.01 3.75 -1.74
CA LYS A 48 -35.35 3.29 -1.34
C LYS A 48 -35.49 3.03 0.16
N THR A 49 -34.44 2.52 0.79
CA THR A 49 -34.43 2.13 2.21
C THR A 49 -33.75 3.17 3.10
N ASN A 50 -33.10 4.17 2.49
CA ASN A 50 -32.26 5.16 3.18
C ASN A 50 -31.20 4.49 4.07
N GLN A 51 -30.57 3.44 3.53
CA GLN A 51 -29.51 2.69 4.20
C GLN A 51 -28.26 2.67 3.33
N SER A 52 -27.10 2.60 3.96
CA SER A 52 -25.84 2.38 3.26
C SER A 52 -24.99 1.31 3.90
N ILE A 53 -24.20 0.62 3.10
CA ILE A 53 -23.17 -0.31 3.55
C ILE A 53 -21.84 0.30 3.23
N ARG A 54 -20.97 0.39 4.24
CA ARG A 54 -19.58 0.73 4.02
C ARG A 54 -18.73 -0.53 4.16
N TYR A 55 -17.93 -0.78 3.13
CA TYR A 55 -17.03 -1.93 3.06
C TYR A 55 -15.61 -1.50 3.44
N GLY A 56 -15.04 -2.16 4.44
CA GLY A 56 -13.63 -2.04 4.82
C GLY A 56 -12.79 -3.21 4.32
N PHE A 57 -11.51 -3.24 4.73
CA PHE A 57 -10.59 -4.32 4.36
C PHE A 57 -10.90 -5.67 5.03
N TYR A 58 -11.53 -5.63 6.21
CA TYR A 58 -11.72 -6.80 7.05
C TYR A 58 -13.17 -7.05 7.47
N ARG A 59 -14.06 -6.10 7.20
CA ARG A 59 -15.49 -6.19 7.54
C ARG A 59 -16.29 -5.13 6.79
N SER A 60 -17.61 -5.30 6.79
CA SER A 60 -18.60 -4.32 6.35
C SER A 60 -19.56 -3.96 7.48
N CYS A 61 -20.11 -2.76 7.41
CA CYS A 61 -21.09 -2.25 8.35
C CYS A 61 -22.23 -1.54 7.62
N ILE A 62 -23.46 -1.75 8.10
CA ILE A 62 -24.68 -1.08 7.67
C ILE A 62 -24.88 0.19 8.52
N PHE A 63 -25.30 1.26 7.85
CA PHE A 63 -25.65 2.55 8.42
C PHE A 63 -27.10 2.87 8.01
N LYS A 64 -27.88 3.38 8.96
CA LYS A 64 -29.29 3.76 8.75
C LYS A 64 -29.42 5.28 8.76
N GLY A 65 -29.99 5.84 7.69
CA GLY A 65 -30.14 7.28 7.50
C GLY A 65 -28.80 8.02 7.57
N ASP A 66 -28.81 9.21 8.18
CA ASP A 66 -27.62 10.06 8.33
C ASP A 66 -26.76 9.72 9.57
N SER A 67 -26.97 8.54 10.18
CA SER A 67 -26.19 8.14 11.35
C SER A 67 -24.75 7.86 10.98
N ASP A 68 -23.82 8.51 11.69
CA ASP A 68 -22.38 8.21 11.63
C ASP A 68 -22.01 6.93 12.42
N GLN A 69 -22.96 6.37 13.19
CA GLN A 69 -22.76 5.13 13.93
C GLN A 69 -23.26 3.91 13.15
N PRO A 70 -22.48 2.82 13.08
CA PRO A 70 -22.91 1.60 12.43
C PRO A 70 -24.03 0.94 13.23
N ASP A 71 -25.07 0.47 12.53
CA ASP A 71 -26.20 -0.26 13.11
C ASP A 71 -25.82 -1.72 13.32
N THR A 72 -25.41 -2.39 12.25
CA THR A 72 -24.95 -3.78 12.27
C THR A 72 -23.65 -3.89 11.48
N CYS A 73 -22.73 -4.74 11.95
CA CYS A 73 -21.48 -5.01 11.26
C CYS A 73 -21.26 -6.52 11.21
N ASN A 74 -20.73 -7.02 10.11
CA ASN A 74 -20.31 -8.41 10.04
C ASN A 74 -19.04 -8.64 10.88
N ASP A 75 -18.79 -9.90 11.19
CA ASP A 75 -17.58 -10.38 11.87
C ASP A 75 -16.33 -10.02 11.07
N SER A 76 -15.26 -9.67 11.79
CA SER A 76 -13.99 -9.34 11.17
C SER A 76 -13.28 -10.60 10.68
N ASN A 77 -12.93 -10.64 9.40
CA ASN A 77 -12.14 -11.73 8.81
C ASN A 77 -10.96 -11.17 8.01
N LEU A 78 -9.77 -11.76 8.18
CA LEU A 78 -8.56 -11.38 7.43
C LEU A 78 -8.70 -11.66 5.93
N LEU A 79 -9.51 -12.63 5.56
CA LEU A 79 -9.83 -12.97 4.17
C LEU A 79 -11.28 -12.55 3.86
N TYR A 80 -11.64 -11.35 4.30
CA TYR A 80 -12.95 -10.77 4.06
C TYR A 80 -13.22 -10.63 2.55
N THR A 81 -14.45 -10.91 2.18
CA THR A 81 -14.94 -10.85 0.81
C THR A 81 -16.27 -10.11 0.79
N PHE A 82 -16.70 -9.66 -0.40
CA PHE A 82 -17.98 -8.98 -0.59
C PHE A 82 -19.13 -9.71 0.12
N ASP A 83 -19.76 -9.01 1.06
CA ASP A 83 -20.90 -9.49 1.83
C ASP A 83 -22.21 -9.21 1.08
N ILE A 84 -22.84 -10.30 0.65
CA ILE A 84 -24.03 -10.32 -0.19
C ILE A 84 -25.28 -10.28 0.69
N ASP A 85 -25.21 -10.90 1.86
CA ASP A 85 -26.34 -11.01 2.77
C ASP A 85 -26.70 -9.63 3.30
N GLN A 86 -25.69 -8.84 3.69
CA GLN A 86 -25.89 -7.43 4.05
C GLN A 86 -26.40 -6.60 2.87
N LEU A 87 -25.91 -6.85 1.65
CA LEU A 87 -26.41 -6.14 0.48
C LEU A 87 -27.88 -6.47 0.19
N ALA A 88 -28.28 -7.72 0.36
CA ALA A 88 -29.66 -8.13 0.20
C ALA A 88 -30.56 -7.52 1.29
N GLU A 89 -30.05 -7.47 2.53
CA GLU A 89 -30.71 -6.84 3.67
C GLU A 89 -31.05 -5.37 3.38
N ILE A 90 -30.07 -4.56 2.95
CA ILE A 90 -30.34 -3.12 2.68
C ILE A 90 -31.29 -2.88 1.51
N ASN A 91 -31.47 -3.88 0.64
CA ASN A 91 -32.34 -3.79 -0.53
C ASN A 91 -33.73 -4.43 -0.29
N ASN A 92 -34.00 -4.96 0.92
CA ASN A 92 -35.19 -5.76 1.24
C ASN A 92 -35.40 -6.95 0.28
N ILE A 93 -34.31 -7.58 -0.14
CA ILE A 93 -34.35 -8.68 -1.11
C ILE A 93 -34.22 -9.99 -0.36
N ASN A 94 -35.25 -10.82 -0.48
CA ASN A 94 -35.14 -12.20 -0.01
C ASN A 94 -34.36 -13.02 -1.04
N LEU A 95 -33.08 -13.29 -0.73
CA LEU A 95 -32.17 -14.08 -1.56
C LEU A 95 -32.76 -15.45 -1.92
N ASP A 96 -33.59 -16.06 -1.07
CA ASP A 96 -34.22 -17.36 -1.33
C ASP A 96 -35.30 -17.36 -2.41
N SER A 97 -35.79 -16.17 -2.76
CA SER A 97 -36.82 -15.98 -3.79
C SER A 97 -36.34 -15.27 -5.05
N SER A 98 -35.10 -14.76 -5.08
CA SER A 98 -34.60 -13.93 -6.18
C SER A 98 -33.41 -14.57 -6.92
N ASP A 99 -33.72 -15.31 -7.98
CA ASP A 99 -32.71 -15.96 -8.83
C ASP A 99 -31.79 -14.95 -9.55
N VAL A 100 -32.30 -13.75 -9.85
CA VAL A 100 -31.59 -12.73 -10.64
C VAL A 100 -30.36 -12.19 -9.92
N ILE A 101 -30.47 -11.98 -8.60
CA ILE A 101 -29.37 -11.46 -7.77
C ILE A 101 -28.46 -12.59 -7.32
N LYS A 102 -29.03 -13.77 -7.00
CA LYS A 102 -28.24 -14.97 -6.73
C LYS A 102 -27.31 -15.30 -7.91
N GLN A 103 -27.80 -15.26 -9.15
CA GLN A 103 -26.96 -15.51 -10.34
C GLN A 103 -25.92 -14.40 -10.60
N ALA A 104 -26.30 -13.13 -10.47
CA ALA A 104 -25.38 -11.99 -10.64
C ALA A 104 -24.18 -12.11 -9.71
N VAL A 105 -24.43 -12.58 -8.50
CA VAL A 105 -23.45 -12.64 -7.43
C VAL A 105 -22.68 -13.97 -7.41
N GLN A 106 -23.33 -15.08 -7.76
CA GLN A 106 -22.69 -16.39 -7.87
C GLN A 106 -21.53 -16.39 -8.87
N GLN A 107 -21.65 -15.62 -9.96
CA GLN A 107 -20.58 -15.46 -10.95
C GLN A 107 -19.32 -14.83 -10.34
N TYR A 108 -19.46 -13.94 -9.35
CA TYR A 108 -18.30 -13.43 -8.61
C TYR A 108 -17.84 -14.40 -7.52
N SER A 109 -18.74 -15.21 -6.94
CA SER A 109 -18.45 -16.06 -5.76
C SER A 109 -17.41 -17.15 -6.00
N GLN A 110 -17.26 -17.65 -7.24
CA GLN A 110 -16.42 -18.81 -7.53
C GLN A 110 -14.98 -18.50 -7.94
N GLY A 111 -14.61 -17.24 -8.16
CA GLY A 111 -13.22 -16.88 -8.52
C GLY A 111 -12.84 -15.42 -8.28
N ALA A 112 -13.72 -14.50 -8.64
CA ALA A 112 -13.47 -13.06 -8.50
C ALA A 112 -13.46 -12.62 -7.02
N LEU A 113 -14.37 -13.15 -6.19
CA LEU A 113 -14.42 -12.94 -4.74
C LEU A 113 -13.18 -13.51 -4.02
N ASN A 114 -12.54 -14.55 -4.54
CA ASN A 114 -11.28 -15.03 -3.99
C ASN A 114 -10.11 -14.07 -4.24
N ALA A 115 -10.09 -13.39 -5.39
CA ALA A 115 -9.10 -12.33 -5.65
C ALA A 115 -9.31 -11.12 -4.74
N GLN A 116 -10.53 -10.87 -4.26
CA GLN A 116 -10.82 -9.82 -3.28
C GLN A 116 -10.13 -10.06 -1.94
N LYS A 117 -9.83 -11.32 -1.58
CA LYS A 117 -9.02 -11.65 -0.40
C LYS A 117 -7.61 -11.10 -0.49
N ALA A 118 -7.11 -10.76 -1.68
CA ALA A 118 -5.82 -10.09 -1.86
C ALA A 118 -5.80 -8.69 -1.24
N THR A 119 -6.95 -8.12 -0.86
CA THR A 119 -7.01 -6.89 -0.05
C THR A 119 -6.32 -7.04 1.31
N VAL A 120 -6.15 -8.28 1.83
CA VAL A 120 -5.33 -8.57 3.01
C VAL A 120 -3.88 -8.11 2.86
N LEU A 121 -3.39 -7.93 1.63
CA LEU A 121 -2.02 -7.51 1.32
C LEU A 121 -1.67 -6.08 1.82
N VAL A 122 -2.67 -5.30 2.25
CA VAL A 122 -2.43 -4.03 2.97
C VAL A 122 -1.65 -4.26 4.26
N LEU A 123 -1.83 -5.40 4.94
CA LEU A 123 -1.13 -5.74 6.18
C LEU A 123 0.36 -6.06 5.96
N PRO A 124 0.76 -6.99 5.07
CA PRO A 124 2.18 -7.18 4.76
C PRO A 124 2.81 -5.93 4.14
N SER A 125 2.07 -5.10 3.40
CA SER A 125 2.59 -3.80 2.95
C SER A 125 2.95 -2.88 4.13
N ALA A 126 2.13 -2.85 5.19
CA ALA A 126 2.43 -2.09 6.40
C ALA A 126 3.69 -2.61 7.11
N ILE A 127 3.84 -3.94 7.21
CA ILE A 127 5.04 -4.57 7.77
C ILE A 127 6.28 -4.20 6.95
N LEU A 128 6.19 -4.21 5.62
CA LEU A 128 7.29 -3.84 4.74
C LEU A 128 7.64 -2.35 4.84
N ALA A 129 6.65 -1.47 5.01
CA ALA A 129 6.89 -0.05 5.31
C ALA A 129 7.65 0.13 6.63
N PHE A 130 7.26 -0.61 7.68
CA PHE A 130 7.97 -0.62 8.96
C PHE A 130 9.41 -1.11 8.83
N VAL A 131 9.64 -2.21 8.09
CA VAL A 131 10.99 -2.71 7.79
C VAL A 131 11.82 -1.65 7.07
N GLY A 132 11.25 -0.99 6.05
CA GLY A 132 11.90 0.11 5.33
C GLY A 132 12.30 1.27 6.23
N MET A 133 11.42 1.65 7.17
CA MET A 133 11.69 2.68 8.18
C MET A 133 12.86 2.28 9.10
N ILE A 134 12.87 1.04 9.62
CA ILE A 134 13.95 0.52 10.48
C ILE A 134 15.29 0.53 9.73
N ILE A 135 15.30 0.06 8.48
CA ILE A 135 16.49 0.06 7.63
C ILE A 135 16.98 1.50 7.39
N ALA A 136 16.08 2.44 7.13
CA ALA A 136 16.43 3.84 6.94
C ALA A 136 17.09 4.45 8.19
N MET A 137 16.63 4.09 9.39
CA MET A 137 17.27 4.49 10.65
C MET A 137 18.63 3.82 10.84
N MET A 138 18.76 2.52 10.56
CA MET A 138 20.01 1.76 10.71
C MET A 138 21.11 2.25 9.78
N MET A 139 20.77 2.71 8.57
CA MET A 139 21.74 3.26 7.61
C MET A 139 22.55 4.44 8.16
N ARG A 140 22.04 5.17 9.16
CA ARG A 140 22.78 6.28 9.78
C ARG A 140 24.01 5.80 10.56
N ARG A 141 23.95 4.62 11.18
CA ARG A 141 24.99 4.11 12.10
C ARG A 141 25.76 2.90 11.57
N MET A 142 25.11 2.05 10.78
CA MET A 142 25.64 0.71 10.43
C MET A 142 25.93 0.52 8.95
N ARG A 143 25.93 1.59 8.15
CA ARG A 143 26.18 1.50 6.71
C ARG A 143 27.65 1.19 6.41
N LYS A 144 27.98 -0.11 6.33
CA LYS A 144 29.30 -0.62 5.91
C LYS A 144 29.34 -1.05 4.44
N ASN A 145 28.22 -1.46 3.86
CA ASN A 145 28.09 -1.92 2.48
C ASN A 145 26.77 -1.43 1.84
N ASN A 146 26.46 -1.89 0.62
CA ASN A 146 25.17 -1.62 -0.02
C ASN A 146 24.05 -2.58 0.41
N MET A 147 24.29 -3.51 1.34
CA MET A 147 23.29 -4.50 1.76
C MET A 147 22.05 -3.84 2.38
N LEU A 148 22.25 -2.92 3.35
CA LEU A 148 21.14 -2.20 3.99
C LEU A 148 20.26 -1.43 2.99
N PRO A 149 20.82 -0.56 2.11
CA PRO A 149 19.97 0.14 1.15
C PRO A 149 19.32 -0.80 0.12
N THR A 150 19.96 -1.93 -0.26
CA THR A 150 19.31 -2.93 -1.12
C THR A 150 18.12 -3.60 -0.43
N LEU A 151 18.24 -3.99 0.85
CA LEU A 151 17.11 -4.54 1.62
C LEU A 151 15.99 -3.51 1.76
N GLY A 152 16.33 -2.23 1.99
CA GLY A 152 15.36 -1.15 2.03
C GLY A 152 14.64 -0.96 0.69
N ALA A 153 15.36 -1.02 -0.42
CA ALA A 153 14.79 -0.99 -1.76
C ALA A 153 13.82 -2.16 -1.97
N LEU A 154 14.23 -3.38 -1.62
CA LEU A 154 13.36 -4.56 -1.73
C LEU A 154 12.09 -4.41 -0.89
N SER A 155 12.20 -3.89 0.35
CA SER A 155 11.02 -3.64 1.17
C SER A 155 10.08 -2.58 0.56
N GLY A 156 10.62 -1.51 -0.03
CA GLY A 156 9.82 -0.49 -0.70
C GLY A 156 9.12 -1.02 -1.95
N LEU A 157 9.84 -1.79 -2.78
CA LEU A 157 9.30 -2.39 -3.99
C LEU A 157 8.20 -3.41 -3.68
N LEU A 158 8.49 -4.38 -2.81
CA LEU A 158 7.52 -5.41 -2.42
C LEU A 158 6.32 -4.78 -1.71
N GLY A 159 6.55 -3.78 -0.84
CA GLY A 159 5.49 -3.04 -0.18
C GLY A 159 4.55 -2.39 -1.19
N ALA A 160 5.12 -1.68 -2.17
CA ALA A 160 4.38 -0.99 -3.22
C ALA A 160 3.56 -1.97 -4.08
N VAL A 161 4.14 -3.12 -4.43
CA VAL A 161 3.43 -4.20 -5.15
C VAL A 161 2.26 -4.72 -4.31
N CYS A 162 2.47 -5.00 -3.01
CA CYS A 162 1.41 -5.46 -2.12
C CYS A 162 0.25 -4.45 -2.02
N SER A 163 0.55 -3.17 -1.75
CA SER A 163 -0.48 -2.12 -1.66
C SER A 163 -1.16 -1.87 -3.00
N GLY A 164 -0.39 -1.88 -4.10
CA GLY A 164 -0.91 -1.66 -5.46
C GLY A 164 -1.86 -2.79 -5.87
N MET A 165 -1.49 -4.04 -5.62
CA MET A 165 -2.36 -5.18 -5.88
C MET A 165 -3.60 -5.15 -4.98
N ALA A 166 -3.46 -4.85 -3.69
CA ALA A 166 -4.60 -4.78 -2.77
C ALA A 166 -5.68 -3.80 -3.26
N ILE A 167 -5.27 -2.58 -3.64
CA ILE A 167 -6.20 -1.58 -4.17
C ILE A 167 -6.69 -1.97 -5.57
N GLY A 168 -5.81 -2.43 -6.45
CA GLY A 168 -6.16 -2.78 -7.81
C GLY A 168 -7.26 -3.84 -7.84
N PHE A 169 -7.11 -4.90 -7.04
CA PHE A 169 -8.14 -5.91 -6.87
C PHE A 169 -9.40 -5.33 -6.22
N ALA A 170 -9.29 -4.55 -5.14
CA ALA A 170 -10.46 -3.93 -4.51
C ALA A 170 -11.27 -3.12 -5.53
N VAL A 171 -10.63 -2.19 -6.24
CA VAL A 171 -11.29 -1.27 -7.16
C VAL A 171 -11.93 -2.01 -8.32
N VAL A 172 -11.19 -2.91 -8.98
CA VAL A 172 -11.72 -3.64 -10.14
C VAL A 172 -12.90 -4.53 -9.73
N LEU A 173 -12.77 -5.27 -8.63
CA LEU A 173 -13.79 -6.23 -8.20
C LEU A 173 -15.04 -5.56 -7.65
N TYR A 174 -14.91 -4.55 -6.78
CA TYR A 174 -16.06 -3.79 -6.29
C TYR A 174 -16.76 -3.06 -7.43
N ARG A 175 -16.00 -2.46 -8.36
CA ARG A 175 -16.59 -1.79 -9.52
C ARG A 175 -17.42 -2.75 -10.36
N SER A 176 -16.86 -3.89 -10.75
CA SER A 176 -17.58 -4.88 -11.55
C SER A 176 -18.82 -5.41 -10.82
N ALA A 177 -18.69 -5.72 -9.53
CA ALA A 177 -19.82 -6.20 -8.73
C ALA A 177 -20.94 -5.14 -8.61
N PHE A 178 -20.61 -3.89 -8.29
CA PHE A 178 -21.63 -2.85 -8.14
C PHE A 178 -22.24 -2.38 -9.45
N GLU A 179 -21.48 -2.35 -10.56
CA GLU A 179 -22.04 -2.04 -11.88
C GLU A 179 -23.04 -3.13 -12.32
N GLU A 180 -22.71 -4.40 -12.09
CA GLU A 180 -23.62 -5.49 -12.43
C GLU A 180 -24.87 -5.50 -11.53
N ILE A 181 -24.70 -5.36 -10.22
CA ILE A 181 -25.83 -5.36 -9.28
C ILE A 181 -26.69 -4.11 -9.47
N GLY A 182 -26.07 -2.95 -9.71
CA GLY A 182 -26.77 -1.69 -9.96
C GLY A 182 -27.63 -1.71 -11.23
N SER A 183 -27.28 -2.55 -12.22
CA SER A 183 -28.13 -2.79 -13.39
C SER A 183 -29.41 -3.59 -13.09
N LYS A 184 -29.44 -4.30 -11.94
CA LYS A 184 -30.52 -5.21 -11.51
C LYS A 184 -31.30 -4.67 -10.31
N VAL A 185 -30.73 -3.73 -9.55
CA VAL A 185 -31.30 -3.16 -8.33
C VAL A 185 -31.45 -1.66 -8.47
N ASP A 186 -32.70 -1.21 -8.64
CA ASP A 186 -33.03 0.21 -8.72
C ASP A 186 -32.61 0.96 -7.43
N GLY A 187 -32.01 2.13 -7.62
CA GLY A 187 -31.70 3.04 -6.52
C GLY A 187 -30.41 2.72 -5.76
N LEU A 188 -29.68 1.67 -6.17
CA LEU A 188 -28.35 1.35 -5.67
C LEU A 188 -27.31 2.27 -6.33
N THR A 189 -26.54 2.96 -5.50
CA THR A 189 -25.40 3.79 -5.92
C THR A 189 -24.18 3.43 -5.09
N TYR A 190 -22.98 3.64 -5.63
CA TYR A 190 -21.76 3.42 -4.87
C TYR A 190 -20.77 4.57 -5.04
N HIS A 191 -19.94 4.80 -4.02
CA HIS A 191 -18.87 5.78 -4.07
C HIS A 191 -17.61 5.27 -3.36
N TRP A 192 -16.45 5.70 -3.86
CA TRP A 192 -15.16 5.32 -3.29
C TRP A 192 -14.91 6.06 -1.99
N GLY A 193 -14.50 5.30 -0.98
CA GLY A 193 -14.16 5.84 0.33
C GLY A 193 -12.71 6.30 0.43
N PRO A 194 -12.36 7.00 1.53
CA PRO A 194 -11.02 7.52 1.76
C PRO A 194 -9.92 6.45 1.75
N ALA A 195 -10.22 5.21 2.12
CA ALA A 195 -9.21 4.17 2.27
C ALA A 195 -8.51 3.83 0.94
N VAL A 196 -9.22 3.90 -0.19
CA VAL A 196 -8.63 3.69 -1.53
C VAL A 196 -7.52 4.71 -1.79
N TYR A 197 -7.78 5.98 -1.48
CA TYR A 197 -6.83 7.06 -1.68
C TYR A 197 -5.67 7.01 -0.67
N ILE A 198 -5.95 6.64 0.59
CA ILE A 198 -4.93 6.48 1.64
C ILE A 198 -3.94 5.39 1.28
N VAL A 199 -4.41 4.20 0.90
CA VAL A 199 -3.52 3.10 0.48
C VAL A 199 -2.80 3.47 -0.82
N GLY A 200 -3.45 4.21 -1.73
CA GLY A 200 -2.83 4.67 -2.98
C GLY A 200 -1.68 5.64 -2.72
N ALA A 201 -1.88 6.60 -1.81
CA ALA A 201 -0.83 7.50 -1.35
C ALA A 201 0.30 6.75 -0.63
N ALA A 202 -0.02 5.72 0.17
CA ALA A 202 0.99 4.88 0.81
C ALA A 202 1.83 4.09 -0.21
N CYS A 203 1.19 3.54 -1.25
CA CYS A 203 1.88 2.90 -2.37
C CYS A 203 2.87 3.87 -3.03
N GLY A 204 2.44 5.10 -3.33
CA GLY A 204 3.31 6.15 -3.86
C GLY A 204 4.49 6.46 -2.94
N CYS A 205 4.25 6.54 -1.63
CA CYS A 205 5.32 6.74 -0.64
C CYS A 205 6.33 5.58 -0.63
N GLN A 206 5.88 4.33 -0.79
CA GLN A 206 6.77 3.17 -0.88
C GLN A 206 7.60 3.15 -2.17
N VAL A 207 7.02 3.57 -3.31
CA VAL A 207 7.77 3.76 -4.57
C VAL A 207 8.84 4.83 -4.41
N ILE A 208 8.51 5.96 -3.80
CA ILE A 208 9.49 7.03 -3.53
C ILE A 208 10.60 6.51 -2.60
N THR A 209 10.23 5.76 -1.56
CA THR A 209 11.17 5.12 -0.64
C THR A 209 12.14 4.20 -1.39
N PHE A 210 11.63 3.35 -2.29
CA PHE A 210 12.42 2.49 -3.16
C PHE A 210 13.42 3.29 -4.01
N ILE A 211 12.96 4.35 -4.70
CA ILE A 211 13.81 5.20 -5.53
C ILE A 211 14.96 5.81 -4.72
N TRP A 212 14.69 6.30 -3.51
CA TRP A 212 15.73 6.89 -2.65
C TRP A 212 16.75 5.86 -2.16
N PHE A 213 16.31 4.64 -1.86
CA PHE A 213 17.22 3.55 -1.50
C PHE A 213 18.13 3.15 -2.67
N ILE A 214 17.58 3.05 -3.88
CA ILE A 214 18.36 2.77 -5.10
C ILE A 214 19.35 3.91 -5.40
N ALA A 215 18.90 5.17 -5.33
CA ALA A 215 19.78 6.33 -5.49
C ALA A 215 20.92 6.32 -4.47
N SER A 216 20.65 5.88 -3.23
CA SER A 216 21.67 5.70 -2.20
C SER A 216 22.71 4.64 -2.57
N CYS A 217 22.32 3.54 -3.21
CA CYS A 217 23.24 2.52 -3.72
C CYS A 217 24.17 3.09 -4.80
N PHE A 218 23.62 3.79 -5.80
CA PHE A 218 24.38 4.39 -6.89
C PHE A 218 25.34 5.48 -6.42
N ALA A 219 24.92 6.32 -5.47
CA ALA A 219 25.78 7.35 -4.91
C ALA A 219 27.06 6.76 -4.31
N ARG A 220 26.99 5.59 -3.68
CA ARG A 220 28.16 4.93 -3.09
C ARG A 220 29.06 4.25 -4.11
N LEU A 221 28.48 3.64 -5.15
CA LEU A 221 29.25 3.11 -6.28
C LEU A 221 30.08 4.21 -6.96
N ARG A 222 29.50 5.42 -7.10
CA ARG A 222 30.20 6.58 -7.64
C ARG A 222 31.39 6.99 -6.78
N ILE A 223 31.23 7.06 -5.46
CA ILE A 223 32.33 7.39 -4.52
C ILE A 223 33.43 6.33 -4.59
N GLY A 224 33.08 5.05 -4.66
CA GLY A 224 34.06 3.96 -4.77
C GLY A 224 34.95 4.10 -6.01
N LYS A 225 34.33 4.38 -7.18
CA LYS A 225 35.07 4.63 -8.43
C LYS A 225 35.93 5.90 -8.37
N GLU A 226 35.43 6.96 -7.73
CA GLU A 226 36.17 8.23 -7.58
C GLU A 226 37.39 8.04 -6.67
N HIS A 227 37.29 7.21 -5.62
CA HIS A 227 38.45 6.84 -4.79
C HIS A 227 39.48 6.01 -5.57
N ASP A 228 39.07 4.95 -6.28
CA ASP A 228 40.00 4.11 -7.05
C ASP A 228 40.79 4.92 -8.10
N HIS A 229 40.12 5.81 -8.86
CA HIS A 229 40.80 6.65 -9.83
C HIS A 229 41.78 7.65 -9.20
N THR A 230 41.51 8.09 -7.97
CA THR A 230 42.44 8.97 -7.25
C THR A 230 43.69 8.20 -6.83
N TYR A 231 43.54 6.96 -6.34
CA TYR A 231 44.67 6.10 -5.98
C TYR A 231 45.51 5.69 -7.20
N GLU A 232 44.89 5.30 -8.31
CA GLU A 232 45.61 5.02 -9.57
C GLU A 232 46.36 6.24 -10.08
N TYR A 233 45.80 7.45 -9.94
CA TYR A 233 46.48 8.69 -10.32
C TYR A 233 47.71 8.95 -9.46
N TYR A 234 47.62 8.77 -8.13
CA TYR A 234 48.77 8.95 -7.22
C TYR A 234 49.83 7.85 -7.39
N GLU A 235 49.47 6.60 -7.63
CA GLU A 235 50.45 5.53 -7.92
C GLU A 235 51.17 5.79 -9.25
N ARG A 236 50.46 6.20 -10.30
CA ARG A 236 51.08 6.48 -11.60
C ARG A 236 51.99 7.72 -11.57
N HIS A 237 51.67 8.72 -10.74
CA HIS A 237 52.50 9.93 -10.57
C HIS A 237 53.66 9.75 -9.58
N SER A 238 53.51 8.92 -8.54
CA SER A 238 54.62 8.61 -7.63
C SER A 238 55.71 7.80 -8.34
N PHE A 239 55.36 6.81 -9.17
CA PHE A 239 56.34 6.07 -9.96
C PHE A 239 57.06 6.90 -11.04
N SER A 240 56.43 7.93 -11.60
CA SER A 240 57.08 8.82 -12.58
C SER A 240 57.96 9.90 -11.95
N SER A 241 57.81 10.17 -10.65
CA SER A 241 58.66 11.12 -9.91
C SER A 241 59.95 10.52 -9.33
N VAL A 242 60.03 9.18 -9.22
CA VAL A 242 61.20 8.48 -8.65
C VAL A 242 62.28 8.18 -9.71
N SER A 243 61.96 8.22 -11.00
CA SER A 243 62.91 7.91 -12.08
C SER A 243 63.82 9.06 -12.51
N MET A 244 63.71 10.26 -11.91
CA MET A 244 64.47 11.44 -12.35
C MET A 244 65.67 11.83 -11.49
N HIS A 245 66.06 11.04 -10.48
CA HIS A 245 67.17 11.42 -9.58
C HIS A 245 68.38 10.48 -9.50
N GLN A 246 68.52 9.54 -10.44
CA GLN A 246 69.60 8.55 -10.36
C GLN A 246 70.63 8.68 -11.49
N HIS A 247 71.21 9.86 -11.68
CA HIS A 247 72.50 10.01 -12.38
C HIS A 247 73.19 11.31 -11.94
N ARG A 248 73.96 11.26 -10.85
CA ARG A 248 75.14 12.10 -10.58
C ARG A 248 75.88 11.55 -9.35
N TYR A 249 76.82 10.66 -9.63
CA TYR A 249 78.06 10.51 -8.86
C TYR A 249 79.18 10.35 -9.87
#